data_AF-A0AAQ6IGD1-F1
#
_entry.id   AF-A0AAQ6IGD1-F1
#
_cell.length_a   1.000
_cell.length_b   1.000
_cell.length_c   1.000
_cell.angle_alpha   90.00
_cell.angle_beta   90.00
_cell.angle_gamma   90.00
#
_symmetry.space_group_name_H-M   'P 1'
#
loop_
_entity.id
_entity.type
_entity.pdbx_description
1 polymer ?
#
loop_
_entity_poly.entity_id
_entity_poly.type
_entity_poly.pdbx_seq_one_letter_code
_entity_poly.pdbx_strand_id
1 'polypeptide(L)'
;MTAHMIPSPGGASLYGSSQGVSGLIGPRPQPSTLQDVAQALGLSVAEGGSEGLDTGLLADANLCSDSPINGLTALHNGTILIFKGELFWSVDPISRSVGRPQMITDTLGISGPIDTVFTRCNCHRNIYIIKGDQYWRLDGNMVVEPGFPKPLAFEFPGLTGTISAALAVPATRSTLETVYFFKNGDLIQRFAFSPGSTPSCSVKPRSSLKTRLVRQADVLSGEINIRVSLQGLPTPVTSALS
;
A
#
# COMPACT_ATOMS: atom_id res chain seq x y z
N MET A 1 80.58 32.02 14.32
CA MET A 1 80.20 33.42 14.61
C MET A 1 79.06 33.39 15.61
N THR A 2 79.28 34.08 16.73
CA THR A 2 78.47 34.20 17.94
C THR A 2 77.53 35.41 17.88
N ALA A 3 76.31 35.28 18.44
CA ALA A 3 75.49 36.30 19.13
C ALA A 3 74.25 35.58 19.71
N HIS A 4 73.98 35.45 21.02
CA HIS A 4 73.66 36.35 22.15
C HIS A 4 72.27 37.07 22.12
N MET A 5 71.39 36.60 23.03
CA MET A 5 70.44 37.25 23.98
C MET A 5 69.19 38.07 23.53
N ILE A 6 67.93 37.65 23.86
CA ILE A 6 66.97 38.04 24.96
C ILE A 6 66.13 39.34 24.67
N PRO A 7 64.84 39.58 25.09
CA PRO A 7 63.59 38.78 25.26
C PRO A 7 62.26 39.47 24.74
N SER A 8 61.12 38.79 24.99
CA SER A 8 59.63 39.07 24.90
C SER A 8 59.09 40.47 25.37
N PRO A 9 57.76 40.82 25.36
CA PRO A 9 56.53 39.97 25.36
C PRO A 9 55.23 40.49 24.68
N GLY A 10 54.18 39.65 24.73
CA GLY A 10 52.75 39.99 24.58
C GLY A 10 52.09 39.24 23.41
N GLY A 11 50.97 38.53 23.53
CA GLY A 11 49.97 38.33 24.56
C GLY A 11 48.69 37.78 23.88
N ALA A 12 47.81 37.13 24.65
CA ALA A 12 46.47 36.57 24.31
C ALA A 12 46.47 35.25 23.51
N SER A 13 46.24 34.07 24.11
CA SER A 13 45.08 33.54 24.85
C SER A 13 44.03 32.83 23.97
N LEU A 14 44.18 31.50 23.98
CA LEU A 14 43.20 30.41 23.87
C LEU A 14 41.70 30.78 23.74
N TYR A 15 41.09 30.34 22.64
CA TYR A 15 39.68 29.94 22.58
C TYR A 15 39.53 28.76 21.61
N GLY A 16 39.55 27.54 22.14
CA GLY A 16 39.14 26.32 21.44
C GLY A 16 37.80 25.88 22.01
N SER A 17 36.71 26.41 21.46
CA SER A 17 35.35 26.14 21.92
C SER A 17 34.89 24.74 21.52
N SER A 18 34.52 23.97 22.53
CA SER A 18 33.64 22.81 22.44
C SER A 18 32.25 23.19 21.92
N GLN A 19 31.77 22.51 20.87
CA GLN A 19 30.35 22.32 20.58
C GLN A 19 30.22 20.86 20.10
N GLY A 20 29.51 19.95 20.75
CA GLY A 20 28.28 20.13 21.51
C GLY A 20 27.07 20.14 20.56
N VAL A 21 26.97 19.16 19.65
CA VAL A 21 25.78 18.98 18.82
C VAL A 21 24.76 18.17 19.62
N SER A 22 23.98 18.88 20.43
CA SER A 22 22.67 18.43 20.87
C SER A 22 21.75 18.40 19.66
N GLY A 23 21.58 17.23 19.07
CA GLY A 23 20.56 16.99 18.03
C GLY A 23 19.19 16.94 18.68
N LEU A 24 18.39 17.98 18.43
CA LEU A 24 16.96 18.02 18.70
C LEU A 24 16.28 16.82 18.03
N ILE A 25 15.52 16.04 18.82
CA ILE A 25 14.59 15.03 18.31
C ILE A 25 13.45 15.80 17.62
N GLY A 26 13.63 16.11 16.34
CA GLY A 26 12.55 16.52 15.46
C GLY A 26 11.61 15.34 15.21
N PRO A 27 10.35 15.60 14.79
CA PRO A 27 9.44 14.53 14.40
C PRO A 27 10.12 13.67 13.34
N ARG A 28 10.12 12.36 13.56
CA ARG A 28 10.61 11.36 12.61
C ARG A 28 9.98 11.65 11.24
N PRO A 29 10.76 11.79 10.14
CA PRO A 29 10.19 12.02 8.82
C PRO A 29 9.15 10.93 8.54
N GLN A 30 7.95 11.34 8.17
CA GLN A 30 6.97 10.39 7.68
C GLN A 30 7.42 9.92 6.30
N PRO A 31 7.48 8.60 6.04
CA PRO A 31 7.85 8.10 4.73
C PRO A 31 6.80 8.53 3.71
N SER A 32 7.11 9.52 2.89
CA SER A 32 6.28 9.91 1.74
C SER A 32 6.90 9.41 0.43
N THR A 33 8.14 8.94 0.46
CA THR A 33 8.88 8.46 -0.70
C THR A 33 9.37 7.02 -0.50
N LEU A 34 9.63 6.31 -1.60
CA LEU A 34 10.18 4.96 -1.55
C LEU A 34 11.61 4.97 -0.98
N GLN A 35 12.33 6.08 -1.03
CA GLN A 35 13.62 6.26 -0.34
C GLN A 35 13.44 6.15 1.18
N ASP A 36 12.39 6.74 1.74
CA ASP A 36 12.09 6.65 3.16
C ASP A 36 11.66 5.23 3.57
N VAL A 37 10.90 4.54 2.70
CA VAL A 37 10.51 3.13 2.91
C VAL A 37 11.70 2.19 2.78
N ALA A 38 12.54 2.38 1.76
CA ALA A 38 13.78 1.64 1.55
C ALA A 38 14.75 1.85 2.71
N GLN A 39 14.87 3.08 3.24
CA GLN A 39 15.65 3.38 4.44
C GLN A 39 15.06 2.72 5.70
N ALA A 40 13.74 2.73 5.86
CA ALA A 40 13.06 2.02 6.94
C ALA A 40 13.27 0.49 6.85
N LEU A 41 13.46 -0.05 5.64
CA LEU A 41 13.69 -1.46 5.35
C LEU A 41 15.19 -1.83 5.17
N GLY A 42 16.12 -0.86 5.24
CA GLY A 42 17.56 -1.07 5.09
C GLY A 42 18.03 -1.46 3.68
N LEU A 43 17.43 -0.90 2.62
CA LEU A 43 17.75 -1.16 1.21
C LEU A 43 18.43 0.07 0.54
N SER A 44 19.42 -0.16 -0.33
CA SER A 44 20.13 0.90 -1.10
C SER A 44 19.80 0.84 -2.60
N VAL A 45 19.55 2.00 -3.23
CA VAL A 45 19.19 2.14 -4.65
C VAL A 45 20.42 2.50 -5.50
N ALA A 46 20.60 1.84 -6.64
CA ALA A 46 21.63 2.16 -7.63
C ALA A 46 21.00 2.78 -8.90
N GLU A 47 21.59 3.85 -9.42
CA GLU A 47 21.14 4.56 -10.63
C GLU A 47 21.72 3.94 -11.90
N GLY A 48 20.91 3.87 -12.96
CA GLY A 48 21.35 3.55 -14.32
C GLY A 48 20.31 3.99 -15.35
N GLY A 49 20.73 4.79 -16.33
CA GLY A 49 19.87 5.33 -17.39
C GLY A 49 20.27 4.89 -18.81
N SER A 50 19.32 4.98 -19.76
CA SER A 50 19.52 5.23 -21.19
C SER A 50 18.15 5.41 -21.90
N GLU A 51 18.07 6.38 -22.83
CA GLU A 51 16.85 6.82 -23.53
C GLU A 51 16.58 6.07 -24.86
N GLY A 52 15.31 6.02 -25.29
CA GLY A 52 14.91 5.96 -26.71
C GLY A 52 13.81 4.96 -27.12
N LEU A 53 12.54 5.43 -27.17
CA LEU A 53 11.37 4.84 -27.85
C LEU A 53 10.73 3.57 -27.24
N ASP A 54 10.43 3.59 -25.94
CA ASP A 54 9.47 2.68 -25.25
C ASP A 54 9.10 3.24 -23.86
N THR A 55 8.90 4.56 -23.81
CA THR A 55 9.18 5.37 -22.62
C THR A 55 8.16 5.20 -21.48
N GLY A 56 6.99 4.59 -21.72
CA GLY A 56 5.95 4.35 -20.71
C GLY A 56 6.08 2.99 -20.02
N LEU A 57 6.20 1.91 -20.81
CA LEU A 57 6.30 0.54 -20.29
C LEU A 57 7.60 0.31 -19.49
N LEU A 58 8.71 0.92 -19.93
CA LEU A 58 10.00 0.82 -19.22
C LEU A 58 10.07 1.67 -17.94
N ALA A 59 9.35 2.79 -17.86
CA ALA A 59 9.29 3.62 -16.66
C ALA A 59 8.54 2.93 -15.52
N ASP A 60 7.49 2.19 -15.86
CA ASP A 60 6.73 1.38 -14.91
C ASP A 60 7.42 0.06 -14.58
N ALA A 61 8.32 -0.44 -15.44
CA ALA A 61 9.13 -1.62 -15.15
C ALA A 61 10.05 -1.45 -13.92
N ASN A 62 10.39 -0.21 -13.56
CA ASN A 62 11.12 0.11 -12.35
C ASN A 62 10.16 0.38 -11.17
N LEU A 63 10.03 -0.60 -10.27
CA LEU A 63 9.27 -0.43 -9.02
C LEU A 63 9.78 0.74 -8.17
N CYS A 64 11.06 1.08 -8.28
CA CYS A 64 11.71 2.12 -7.49
C CYS A 64 11.62 3.53 -8.14
N SER A 65 10.93 3.69 -9.27
CA SER A 65 10.71 5.00 -9.88
C SER A 65 9.66 5.82 -9.12
N ASP A 66 9.68 7.14 -9.33
CA ASP A 66 8.78 8.09 -8.65
C ASP A 66 7.31 7.97 -9.08
N SER A 67 6.99 7.17 -10.10
CA SER A 67 5.60 6.93 -10.48
C SER A 67 4.86 6.13 -9.40
N PRO A 68 3.62 6.49 -9.07
CA PRO A 68 2.87 5.86 -7.99
C PRO A 68 2.55 4.40 -8.33
N ILE A 69 2.55 3.57 -7.29
CA ILE A 69 2.03 2.20 -7.36
C ILE A 69 0.50 2.30 -7.41
N ASN A 70 -0.13 1.54 -8.31
CA ASN A 70 -1.58 1.48 -8.47
C ASN A 70 -2.26 0.62 -7.38
N GLY A 71 -1.58 -0.41 -6.87
CA GLY A 71 -2.17 -1.22 -5.82
C GLY A 71 -1.22 -2.27 -5.24
N LEU A 72 -1.53 -2.68 -4.01
CA LEU A 72 -0.79 -3.65 -3.23
C LEU A 72 -1.77 -4.67 -2.65
N THR A 73 -1.42 -5.94 -2.66
CA THR A 73 -2.20 -6.94 -1.93
C THR A 73 -1.34 -8.10 -1.45
N ALA A 74 -1.78 -8.80 -0.40
CA ALA A 74 -1.15 -10.00 0.09
C ALA A 74 -1.96 -11.24 -0.28
N LEU A 75 -1.26 -12.27 -0.79
CA LEU A 75 -1.81 -13.59 -1.04
C LEU A 75 -1.84 -14.42 0.25
N HIS A 76 -2.56 -15.55 0.21
CA HIS A 76 -2.70 -16.43 1.38
C HIS A 76 -1.36 -16.99 1.89
N ASN A 77 -0.37 -17.11 1.00
CA ASN A 77 0.96 -17.66 1.28
C ASN A 77 1.94 -16.58 1.77
N GLY A 78 1.50 -15.33 1.92
CA GLY A 78 2.34 -14.21 2.34
C GLY A 78 3.08 -13.49 1.21
N THR A 79 2.98 -13.97 -0.04
CA THR A 79 3.48 -13.23 -1.20
C THR A 79 2.71 -11.91 -1.35
N ILE A 80 3.44 -10.82 -1.51
CA ILE A 80 2.88 -9.49 -1.80
C ILE A 80 2.87 -9.31 -3.32
N LEU A 81 1.74 -8.89 -3.87
CA LEU A 81 1.63 -8.45 -5.25
C LEU A 81 1.67 -6.93 -5.30
N ILE A 82 2.47 -6.40 -6.21
CA ILE A 82 2.61 -4.96 -6.46
C ILE A 82 2.18 -4.70 -7.89
N PHE A 83 1.18 -3.84 -8.10
CA PHE A 83 0.66 -3.45 -9.41
C PHE A 83 1.08 -2.02 -9.73
N LYS A 84 1.70 -1.82 -10.89
CA LYS A 84 2.17 -0.51 -11.35
C LYS A 84 2.16 -0.45 -12.87
N GLY A 85 1.44 0.52 -13.42
CA GLY A 85 1.23 0.62 -14.86
C GLY A 85 0.55 -0.63 -15.41
N GLU A 86 1.07 -1.16 -16.51
CA GLU A 86 0.61 -2.38 -17.18
C GLU A 86 1.15 -3.68 -16.55
N LEU A 87 1.93 -3.57 -15.48
CA LEU A 87 2.72 -4.65 -14.93
C LEU A 87 2.36 -4.96 -13.47
N PHE A 88 2.68 -6.17 -13.04
CA PHE A 88 2.71 -6.52 -11.63
C PHE A 88 3.88 -7.45 -11.29
N TRP A 89 4.30 -7.42 -10.02
CA TRP A 89 5.39 -8.21 -9.46
C TRP A 89 4.91 -9.01 -8.27
N SER A 90 5.49 -10.18 -8.08
CA SER A 90 5.41 -10.91 -6.82
C SER A 90 6.63 -10.61 -5.96
N VAL A 91 6.42 -10.36 -4.68
CA VAL A 91 7.47 -10.10 -3.70
C VAL A 91 7.30 -11.07 -2.55
N ASP A 92 8.37 -11.80 -2.22
CA ASP A 92 8.43 -12.58 -0.99
C ASP A 92 9.09 -11.71 0.10
N PRO A 93 8.33 -11.26 1.12
CA PRO A 93 8.87 -10.39 2.16
C PRO A 93 9.88 -11.09 3.06
N ILE A 94 9.86 -12.43 3.16
CA ILE A 94 10.76 -13.19 4.03
C ILE A 94 12.14 -13.30 3.37
N SER A 95 12.18 -13.78 2.13
CA SER A 95 13.44 -13.89 1.38
C SER A 95 13.91 -12.55 0.80
N ARG A 96 13.05 -11.52 0.81
CA ARG A 96 13.28 -10.21 0.17
C ARG A 96 13.56 -10.35 -1.33
N SER A 97 12.93 -11.33 -1.97
CA SER A 97 13.08 -11.58 -3.41
C SER A 97 11.91 -10.97 -4.19
N VAL A 98 12.23 -10.43 -5.36
CA VAL A 98 11.27 -9.85 -6.30
C VAL A 98 11.24 -10.73 -7.55
N GLY A 99 10.05 -11.22 -7.90
CA GLY A 99 9.81 -11.97 -9.12
C GLY A 99 9.93 -11.10 -10.37
N ARG A 100 9.89 -11.74 -11.55
CA ARG A 100 9.90 -11.00 -12.81
C ARG A 100 8.59 -10.21 -12.99
N PRO A 101 8.65 -9.02 -13.62
CA PRO A 101 7.43 -8.30 -14.02
C PRO A 101 6.58 -9.18 -14.93
N GLN A 102 5.27 -9.15 -14.71
CA GLN A 102 4.27 -9.83 -15.52
C GLN A 102 3.28 -8.80 -16.06
N MET A 103 2.87 -8.95 -17.31
CA MET A 103 1.80 -8.13 -17.87
C MET A 103 0.46 -8.51 -17.25
N ILE A 104 -0.29 -7.51 -16.79
CA ILE A 104 -1.63 -7.70 -16.20
C ILE A 104 -2.56 -8.31 -17.26
N THR A 105 -2.52 -7.79 -18.49
CA THR A 105 -3.37 -8.26 -19.59
C THR A 105 -3.10 -9.72 -19.92
N ASP A 106 -1.83 -10.12 -20.08
CA ASP A 106 -1.48 -11.48 -20.50
C ASP A 106 -1.73 -12.51 -19.39
N THR A 107 -1.51 -12.12 -18.13
CA THR A 107 -1.57 -13.06 -17.00
C THR A 107 -2.97 -13.16 -16.42
N LEU A 108 -3.70 -12.05 -16.34
CA LEU A 108 -5.01 -11.98 -15.67
C LEU A 108 -6.16 -11.73 -16.66
N GLY A 109 -5.89 -11.39 -17.91
CA GLY A 109 -6.93 -11.01 -18.87
C GLY A 109 -7.57 -9.65 -18.56
N ILE A 110 -6.90 -8.81 -17.77
CA ILE A 110 -7.39 -7.49 -17.34
C ILE A 110 -6.50 -6.42 -17.95
N SER A 111 -7.08 -5.47 -18.69
CA SER A 111 -6.33 -4.35 -19.24
C SER A 111 -5.84 -3.43 -18.13
N GLY A 112 -4.52 -3.24 -18.02
CA GLY A 112 -3.92 -2.24 -17.15
C GLY A 112 -4.09 -0.80 -17.67
N PRO A 113 -3.61 0.20 -16.91
CA PRO A 113 -3.34 0.11 -15.47
C PRO A 113 -4.64 -0.08 -14.68
N ILE A 114 -4.56 -0.70 -13.51
CA ILE A 114 -5.70 -0.84 -12.59
C ILE A 114 -5.80 0.38 -11.68
N ASP A 115 -6.96 0.61 -11.06
CA ASP A 115 -7.13 1.70 -10.09
C ASP A 115 -6.68 1.28 -8.69
N THR A 116 -7.03 0.06 -8.26
CA THR A 116 -6.55 -0.54 -7.01
C THR A 116 -6.80 -2.05 -6.99
N VAL A 117 -6.11 -2.75 -6.10
CA VAL A 117 -6.36 -4.16 -5.75
C VAL A 117 -6.48 -4.30 -4.24
N PHE A 118 -7.26 -5.28 -3.77
CA PHE A 118 -7.20 -5.75 -2.39
C PHE A 118 -7.60 -7.23 -2.29
N THR A 119 -7.09 -7.93 -1.28
CA THR A 119 -7.50 -9.30 -0.97
C THR A 119 -8.40 -9.28 0.27
N ARG A 120 -9.54 -9.97 0.22
CA ARG A 120 -10.38 -10.13 1.40
C ARG A 120 -9.65 -10.85 2.52
N CYS A 121 -9.92 -10.44 3.76
CA CYS A 121 -9.38 -11.05 4.95
C CYS A 121 -10.23 -12.25 5.44
N ASN A 122 -11.31 -12.58 4.74
CA ASN A 122 -12.08 -13.80 4.96
C ASN A 122 -11.30 -15.07 4.52
N CYS A 123 -11.89 -16.24 4.71
CA CYS A 123 -11.20 -17.51 4.47
C CYS A 123 -11.08 -17.88 2.99
N HIS A 124 -11.92 -17.31 2.13
CA HIS A 124 -11.81 -17.54 0.69
C HIS A 124 -10.64 -16.75 0.10
N ARG A 125 -10.30 -15.61 0.72
CA ARG A 125 -9.20 -14.72 0.29
C ARG A 125 -9.30 -14.33 -1.18
N ASN A 126 -10.52 -14.08 -1.63
CA ASN A 126 -10.76 -13.61 -2.99
C ASN A 126 -10.08 -12.25 -3.18
N ILE A 127 -9.46 -12.08 -4.34
CA ILE A 127 -8.73 -10.88 -4.74
C ILE A 127 -9.66 -10.03 -5.60
N TYR A 128 -9.79 -8.75 -5.28
CA TYR A 128 -10.63 -7.80 -6.00
C TYR A 128 -9.73 -6.81 -6.71
N ILE A 129 -9.87 -6.71 -8.04
CA ILE A 129 -9.21 -5.70 -8.87
C ILE A 129 -10.28 -4.71 -9.33
N ILE A 130 -10.06 -3.43 -9.10
CA ILE A 130 -10.97 -2.35 -9.47
C ILE A 130 -10.33 -1.55 -10.61
N LYS A 131 -11.13 -1.20 -11.63
CA LYS A 131 -10.76 -0.30 -12.71
C LYS A 131 -12.00 0.44 -13.19
N GLY A 132 -12.03 1.76 -13.04
CA GLY A 132 -13.20 2.59 -13.28
C GLY A 132 -14.42 2.08 -12.50
N ASP A 133 -15.56 2.01 -13.18
CA ASP A 133 -16.83 1.54 -12.60
C ASP A 133 -16.99 0.01 -12.66
N GLN A 134 -15.90 -0.74 -12.86
CA GLN A 134 -15.90 -2.19 -12.95
C GLN A 134 -14.95 -2.82 -11.92
N TYR A 135 -15.25 -4.06 -11.57
CA TYR A 135 -14.35 -4.89 -10.78
C TYR A 135 -14.29 -6.32 -11.29
N TRP A 136 -13.16 -6.97 -11.01
CA TRP A 136 -12.91 -8.38 -11.22
C TRP A 136 -12.71 -9.03 -9.86
N ARG A 137 -13.20 -10.26 -9.71
CA ARG A 137 -12.92 -11.10 -8.55
C ARG A 137 -12.12 -12.31 -9.00
N LEU A 138 -10.99 -12.54 -8.34
CA LEU A 138 -10.12 -13.68 -8.59
C LEU A 138 -10.12 -14.58 -7.35
N ASP A 139 -9.91 -15.87 -7.58
CA ASP A 139 -9.71 -16.84 -6.52
C ASP A 139 -8.29 -16.77 -5.91
N GLY A 140 -8.02 -17.63 -4.93
CA GLY A 140 -6.70 -17.70 -4.27
C GLY A 140 -5.54 -18.12 -5.19
N ASN A 141 -5.82 -18.62 -6.39
CA ASN A 141 -4.84 -18.99 -7.41
C ASN A 141 -4.68 -17.92 -8.50
N MET A 142 -5.24 -16.71 -8.28
CA MET A 142 -5.23 -15.60 -9.23
C MET A 142 -5.97 -15.89 -10.54
N VAL A 143 -6.99 -16.76 -10.51
CA VAL A 143 -7.87 -17.00 -11.67
C VAL A 143 -9.11 -16.13 -11.55
N VAL A 144 -9.41 -15.36 -12.60
CA VAL A 144 -10.65 -14.56 -12.67
C VAL A 144 -11.86 -15.48 -12.63
N GLU A 145 -12.79 -15.22 -11.71
CA GLU A 145 -14.02 -16.00 -11.58
C GLU A 145 -14.94 -15.80 -12.80
N PRO A 146 -15.74 -16.82 -13.19
CA PRO A 146 -16.70 -16.68 -14.28
C PRO A 146 -17.73 -15.58 -14.04
N GLY A 147 -18.05 -14.82 -15.10
CA GLY A 147 -19.05 -13.75 -15.06
C GLY A 147 -18.51 -12.39 -14.59
N PHE A 148 -17.20 -12.21 -14.58
CA PHE A 148 -16.51 -10.92 -14.39
C PHE A 148 -15.97 -10.37 -15.72
N PRO A 149 -15.82 -9.02 -15.86
CA PRO A 149 -16.07 -8.00 -14.86
C PRO A 149 -17.55 -7.79 -14.53
N LYS A 150 -17.80 -7.19 -13.37
CA LYS A 150 -19.13 -6.71 -12.96
C LYS A 150 -19.09 -5.22 -12.63
N PRO A 151 -20.24 -4.51 -12.71
CA PRO A 151 -20.32 -3.14 -12.23
C PRO A 151 -19.91 -3.04 -10.76
N LEU A 152 -19.06 -2.07 -10.40
CA LEU A 152 -18.57 -1.87 -9.04
C LEU A 152 -19.71 -1.67 -8.04
N ALA A 153 -20.72 -0.91 -8.44
CA ALA A 153 -21.93 -0.64 -7.65
C ALA A 153 -22.78 -1.88 -7.34
N PHE A 154 -22.56 -3.01 -8.03
CA PHE A 154 -23.26 -4.27 -7.73
C PHE A 154 -22.84 -4.85 -6.38
N GLU A 155 -21.55 -4.81 -6.07
CA GLU A 155 -21.01 -5.30 -4.78
C GLU A 155 -20.90 -4.16 -3.76
N PHE A 156 -20.55 -2.97 -4.22
CA PHE A 156 -20.33 -1.79 -3.37
C PHE A 156 -21.33 -0.68 -3.72
N PRO A 157 -22.63 -0.85 -3.40
CA PRO A 157 -23.65 0.13 -3.75
C PRO A 157 -23.36 1.47 -3.07
N GLY A 158 -23.31 2.54 -3.87
CA GLY A 158 -22.99 3.90 -3.41
C GLY A 158 -21.50 4.23 -3.41
N LEU A 159 -20.61 3.30 -3.76
CA LEU A 159 -19.20 3.60 -4.04
C LEU A 159 -19.11 4.17 -5.46
N THR A 160 -18.68 5.43 -5.57
CA THR A 160 -18.64 6.19 -6.83
C THR A 160 -17.35 6.98 -6.96
N GLY A 161 -17.01 7.43 -8.16
CA GLY A 161 -15.80 8.23 -8.40
C GLY A 161 -14.52 7.40 -8.41
N THR A 162 -13.38 8.07 -8.58
CA THR A 162 -12.09 7.41 -8.72
C THR A 162 -11.57 6.90 -7.37
N ILE A 163 -11.40 5.59 -7.29
CA ILE A 163 -10.78 4.91 -6.15
C ILE A 163 -9.27 4.88 -6.38
N SER A 164 -8.50 5.39 -5.42
CA SER A 164 -7.04 5.46 -5.52
C SER A 164 -6.34 4.38 -4.70
N ALA A 165 -7.00 3.81 -3.69
CA ALA A 165 -6.48 2.68 -2.92
C ALA A 165 -7.61 1.96 -2.19
N ALA A 166 -7.36 0.72 -1.76
CA ALA A 166 -8.26 -0.04 -0.91
C ALA A 166 -7.48 -0.74 0.20
N LEU A 167 -7.94 -0.62 1.45
CA LEU A 167 -7.36 -1.29 2.62
C LEU A 167 -8.38 -2.26 3.21
N ALA A 168 -8.13 -3.56 3.06
CA ALA A 168 -8.93 -4.59 3.71
C ALA A 168 -8.47 -4.81 5.15
N VAL A 169 -9.42 -4.81 6.09
CA VAL A 169 -9.20 -5.00 7.52
C VAL A 169 -9.99 -6.21 8.01
N PRO A 170 -9.34 -7.16 8.71
CA PRO A 170 -10.01 -8.37 9.17
C PRO A 170 -11.11 -8.10 10.19
N ALA A 171 -12.12 -8.97 10.21
CA ALA A 171 -13.10 -9.00 11.29
C ALA A 171 -12.42 -9.32 12.63
N THR A 172 -12.90 -8.71 13.69
CA THR A 172 -12.52 -9.05 15.07
C THR A 172 -13.71 -9.61 15.84
N ARG A 173 -13.59 -9.77 17.16
CA ARG A 173 -14.73 -10.16 18.01
C ARG A 173 -15.83 -9.11 18.06
N SER A 174 -15.49 -7.84 17.82
CA SER A 174 -16.39 -6.70 17.94
C SER A 174 -16.61 -5.94 16.62
N THR A 175 -15.84 -6.24 15.57
CA THR A 175 -15.90 -5.54 14.28
C THR A 175 -16.06 -6.50 13.12
N LEU A 176 -16.80 -6.06 12.10
CA LEU A 176 -16.94 -6.79 10.84
C LEU A 176 -15.71 -6.63 9.95
N GLU A 177 -15.52 -7.56 9.03
CA GLU A 177 -14.53 -7.38 7.95
C GLU A 177 -14.91 -6.12 7.18
N THR A 178 -13.93 -5.24 6.99
CA THR A 178 -14.18 -3.90 6.47
C THR A 178 -13.14 -3.57 5.41
N VAL A 179 -13.55 -2.89 4.35
CA VAL A 179 -12.63 -2.30 3.36
C VAL A 179 -12.77 -0.79 3.43
N TYR A 180 -11.63 -0.10 3.51
CA TYR A 180 -11.56 1.36 3.40
C TYR A 180 -11.12 1.71 1.99
N PHE A 181 -11.99 2.39 1.24
CA PHE A 181 -11.70 2.89 -0.09
C PHE A 181 -11.22 4.33 0.00
N PHE A 182 -10.02 4.59 -0.49
CA PHE A 182 -9.45 5.92 -0.62
C PHE A 182 -9.82 6.46 -1.99
N LYS A 183 -10.20 7.74 -2.03
CA LYS A 183 -10.72 8.40 -3.23
C LYS A 183 -10.00 9.71 -3.46
N ASN A 184 -10.03 10.16 -4.70
CA ASN A 184 -9.53 11.49 -5.06
C ASN A 184 -10.19 12.58 -4.19
N GLY A 185 -9.42 13.61 -3.84
CA GLY A 185 -9.87 14.66 -2.91
C GLY A 185 -9.68 14.32 -1.43
N ASP A 186 -8.85 13.32 -1.13
CA ASP A 186 -8.50 12.89 0.23
C ASP A 186 -9.73 12.44 1.02
N LEU A 187 -10.58 11.65 0.37
CA LEU A 187 -11.79 11.08 0.96
C LEU A 187 -11.59 9.58 1.22
N ILE A 188 -12.15 9.10 2.32
CA ILE A 188 -12.26 7.68 2.64
C ILE A 188 -13.72 7.30 2.77
N GLN A 189 -14.08 6.16 2.18
CA GLN A 189 -15.37 5.53 2.36
C GLN A 189 -15.20 4.12 2.89
N ARG A 190 -15.91 3.77 3.96
CA ARG A 190 -15.79 2.49 4.65
C ARG A 190 -16.92 1.55 4.23
N PHE A 191 -16.59 0.34 3.79
CA PHE A 191 -17.56 -0.70 3.50
C PHE A 191 -17.39 -1.88 4.45
N ALA A 192 -18.42 -2.22 5.21
CA ALA A 192 -18.41 -3.37 6.12
C ALA A 192 -19.19 -4.53 5.51
N PHE A 193 -18.54 -5.69 5.40
CA PHE A 193 -19.17 -6.93 4.95
C PHE A 193 -20.05 -7.55 6.03
N SER A 194 -21.17 -8.10 5.60
CA SER A 194 -22.14 -8.79 6.45
C SER A 194 -21.52 -10.03 7.12
N PRO A 195 -21.86 -10.34 8.38
CA PRO A 195 -21.34 -11.53 9.09
C PRO A 195 -21.52 -12.86 8.36
N GLY A 196 -22.53 -12.96 7.48
CA GLY A 196 -22.82 -14.15 6.69
C GLY A 196 -22.00 -14.30 5.40
N SER A 197 -21.27 -13.25 4.96
CA SER A 197 -20.42 -13.31 3.76
C SER A 197 -18.96 -13.69 4.09
N THR A 198 -18.64 -13.80 5.37
CA THR A 198 -17.34 -14.24 5.89
C THR A 198 -17.46 -15.63 6.48
N PRO A 199 -17.19 -16.71 5.72
CA PRO A 199 -17.13 -18.04 6.30
C PRO A 199 -16.10 -18.07 7.43
N SER A 200 -16.34 -18.85 8.47
CA SER A 200 -15.38 -19.05 9.56
C SER A 200 -14.24 -19.96 9.08
N CYS A 201 -12.99 -19.61 9.37
CA CYS A 201 -11.83 -20.37 8.87
C CYS A 201 -11.62 -21.70 9.61
N SER A 202 -12.51 -22.00 10.56
CA SER A 202 -12.57 -23.27 11.27
C SER A 202 -13.52 -24.23 10.53
N VAL A 203 -12.97 -25.21 9.82
CA VAL A 203 -13.76 -26.34 9.31
C VAL A 203 -14.26 -27.16 10.50
N LYS A 204 -15.53 -26.98 10.86
CA LYS A 204 -16.38 -28.04 11.41
C LYS A 204 -17.79 -27.85 10.87
N PRO A 205 -18.40 -28.85 10.20
CA PRO A 205 -19.84 -28.83 9.99
C PRO A 205 -20.48 -29.11 11.34
N ARG A 206 -20.85 -28.06 12.07
CA ARG A 206 -21.67 -28.21 13.28
C ARG A 206 -23.10 -27.82 12.97
N SER A 207 -23.94 -28.83 13.14
CA SER A 207 -25.41 -28.85 13.13
C SER A 207 -26.08 -27.49 13.34
N SER A 208 -27.05 -27.23 12.48
CA SER A 208 -28.02 -26.15 12.55
C SER A 208 -28.57 -25.90 13.96
N LEU A 209 -28.02 -24.90 14.64
CA LEU A 209 -28.75 -24.13 15.64
C LEU A 209 -29.13 -22.81 14.96
N LYS A 210 -30.41 -22.71 14.57
CA LYS A 210 -31.02 -21.49 14.03
C LYS A 210 -31.12 -20.45 15.14
N THR A 211 -30.00 -19.79 15.43
CA THR A 211 -30.06 -18.48 16.07
C THR A 211 -30.44 -17.50 14.97
N ARG A 212 -31.55 -16.78 15.13
CA ARG A 212 -31.93 -15.67 14.25
C ARG A 212 -30.86 -14.57 14.36
N LEU A 213 -29.80 -14.70 13.58
CA LEU A 213 -28.94 -13.57 13.23
C LEU A 213 -29.77 -12.67 12.33
N VAL A 214 -30.09 -11.48 12.83
CA VAL A 214 -30.62 -10.39 12.02
C VAL A 214 -29.70 -10.24 10.81
N ARG A 215 -30.26 -10.32 9.59
CA ARG A 215 -29.51 -10.03 8.37
C ARG A 215 -29.11 -8.56 8.42
N GLN A 216 -27.93 -8.28 8.95
CA GLN A 216 -27.31 -6.98 8.76
C GLN A 216 -26.80 -6.96 7.32
N ALA A 217 -27.30 -6.01 6.52
CA ALA A 217 -26.86 -5.80 5.15
C ALA A 217 -25.42 -5.26 5.15
N ASP A 218 -24.74 -5.38 4.01
CA ASP A 218 -23.45 -4.71 3.82
C ASP A 218 -23.67 -3.20 3.97
N VAL A 219 -22.81 -2.54 4.75
CA VAL A 219 -22.99 -1.12 5.09
C VAL A 219 -21.83 -0.33 4.52
N LEU A 220 -22.13 0.52 3.53
CA LEU A 220 -21.23 1.58 3.10
C LEU A 220 -21.47 2.83 3.97
N SER A 221 -20.41 3.37 4.55
CA SER A 221 -20.48 4.62 5.32
C SER A 221 -20.57 5.83 4.40
N GLY A 222 -20.89 6.98 5.00
CA GLY A 222 -20.58 8.27 4.38
C GLY A 222 -19.07 8.45 4.19
N GLU A 223 -18.71 9.47 3.42
CA GLU A 223 -17.33 9.85 3.14
C GLU A 223 -16.74 10.68 4.27
N ILE A 224 -15.45 10.48 4.54
CA ILE A 224 -14.71 11.18 5.58
C ILE A 224 -13.45 11.79 4.95
N ASN A 225 -13.14 13.04 5.29
CA ASN A 225 -11.92 13.68 4.80
C ASN A 225 -10.69 13.29 5.64
N ILE A 226 -9.65 12.78 4.97
CA ILE A 226 -8.41 12.27 5.56
C ILE A 226 -7.63 13.38 6.24
N ARG A 227 -7.46 14.54 5.59
CA ARG A 227 -6.67 15.66 6.14
C ARG A 227 -7.23 16.15 7.48
N VAL A 228 -8.54 16.07 7.64
CA VAL A 228 -9.23 16.49 8.87
C VAL A 228 -9.22 15.39 9.92
N SER A 229 -9.45 14.14 9.50
CA SER A 229 -9.78 13.04 10.44
C SER A 229 -8.59 12.16 10.80
N LEU A 230 -7.53 12.16 9.99
CA LEU A 230 -6.36 11.29 10.12
C LEU A 230 -5.07 12.11 9.86
N GLN A 231 -4.70 12.93 10.84
CA GLN A 231 -3.48 13.75 10.75
C GLN A 231 -2.24 12.86 10.64
N GLY A 232 -1.37 13.17 9.67
CA GLY A 232 -0.15 12.41 9.40
C GLY A 232 -0.34 11.20 8.47
N LEU A 233 -1.46 11.05 7.79
CA LEU A 233 -1.55 10.06 6.72
C LEU A 233 -1.03 10.69 5.41
N PRO A 234 -0.16 10.03 4.62
CA PRO A 234 0.30 10.59 3.36
C PRO A 234 -0.89 10.80 2.41
N THR A 235 -0.98 11.99 1.83
CA THR A 235 -2.03 12.35 0.87
C THR A 235 -1.38 12.84 -0.44
N PRO A 236 -1.77 12.31 -1.62
CA PRO A 236 -2.81 11.30 -1.82
C PRO A 236 -2.34 9.87 -1.46
N VAL A 237 -3.29 9.02 -1.06
CA VAL A 237 -3.05 7.58 -0.87
C VAL A 237 -3.28 6.88 -2.21
N THR A 238 -2.23 6.34 -2.81
CA THR A 238 -2.31 5.64 -4.12
C THR A 238 -2.26 4.12 -4.00
N SER A 239 -1.97 3.60 -2.81
CA SER A 239 -2.05 2.17 -2.51
C SER A 239 -2.11 1.98 -1.00
N ALA A 240 -2.64 0.84 -0.54
CA ALA A 240 -2.70 0.51 0.88
C ALA A 240 -2.63 -1.02 1.06
N LEU A 241 -2.02 -1.46 2.16
CA LEU A 241 -1.91 -2.86 2.55
C LEU A 241 -2.03 -2.94 4.07
N SER A 242 -2.74 -3.95 4.58
CA SER A 242 -2.88 -4.22 6.02
C SER A 242 -1.86 -5.23 6.53
#